data_AF-A0A3M1WY93-F1
#
_entry.id   AF-A0A3M1WY93-F1
#
_cell.length_a   1.000
_cell.length_b   1.000
_cell.length_c   1.000
_cell.angle_alpha   90.00
_cell.angle_beta   90.00
_cell.angle_gamma   90.00
#
_symmetry.space_group_name_H-M   'P 1'
#
loop_
_entity.id
_entity.type
_entity.pdbx_description
1 polymer ?
#
loop_
_entity_poly.entity_id
_entity_poly.type
_entity_poly.pdbx_seq_one_letter_code
_entity_poly.pdbx_strand_id
1 'polypeptide(L)'
;HDLVELALVVARQLIRRELKTQPDEIVAVLRGALAALPTGARDIRVHLNPEDAALVRELMPQGHERQAVQYVEDPAITRGGCRVESAFSRVDATLETRLNEVIAQVLGDERVPAAAAADVPDSGDTEPGHE
;
A
#
# COMPACT_ATOMS: atom_id res chain seq x y z
N HIS A 1 -15.78 0.75 -24.62
CA HIS A 1 -15.20 1.10 -23.31
C HIS A 1 -16.25 1.20 -22.20
N ASP A 2 -17.51 1.56 -22.48
CA ASP A 2 -18.54 1.76 -21.45
C ASP A 2 -18.85 0.57 -20.54
N LEU A 3 -18.81 -0.66 -21.06
CA LEU A 3 -19.12 -1.85 -20.25
C LEU A 3 -18.07 -2.11 -19.18
N VAL A 4 -16.79 -1.83 -19.49
CA VAL A 4 -15.70 -1.96 -18.53
C VAL A 4 -15.91 -0.91 -17.44
N GLU A 5 -16.08 0.35 -17.79
CA GLU A 5 -16.27 1.43 -16.83
C GLU A 5 -17.47 1.18 -15.91
N LEU A 6 -18.60 0.72 -16.45
CA LEU A 6 -19.77 0.33 -15.67
C LEU A 6 -19.48 -0.85 -14.72
N ALA A 7 -18.80 -1.89 -15.21
CA ALA A 7 -18.40 -3.03 -14.38
C ALA A 7 -17.49 -2.57 -13.22
N LEU A 8 -16.60 -1.61 -13.46
CA LEU A 8 -15.72 -1.05 -12.41
C LEU A 8 -16.50 -0.25 -11.37
N VAL A 9 -17.47 0.56 -11.80
CA VAL A 9 -18.34 1.30 -10.87
C VAL A 9 -19.11 0.33 -9.97
N VAL A 10 -19.67 -0.74 -10.55
CA VAL A 10 -20.39 -1.77 -9.80
C VAL A 10 -19.46 -2.52 -8.85
N ALA A 11 -18.28 -2.94 -9.32
CA ALA A 11 -17.28 -3.64 -8.49
C ALA A 11 -16.83 -2.77 -7.30
N ARG A 12 -16.53 -1.48 -7.51
CA ARG A 12 -16.22 -0.53 -6.43
C ARG A 12 -17.34 -0.45 -5.40
N GLN A 13 -18.58 -0.39 -5.85
CA GLN A 13 -19.74 -0.29 -4.97
C GLN A 13 -19.96 -1.56 -4.14
N LEU A 14 -19.74 -2.73 -4.75
CA LEU A 14 -19.81 -4.02 -4.05
C LEU A 14 -18.68 -4.16 -3.03
N ILE A 15 -17.45 -3.83 -3.40
CA ILE A 15 -16.30 -3.91 -2.48
C ILE A 15 -16.48 -2.96 -1.29
N ARG A 16 -16.95 -1.73 -1.52
CA ARG A 16 -17.28 -0.79 -0.42
C ARG A 16 -18.36 -1.34 0.52
N ARG A 17 -19.31 -2.11 0.01
CA ARG A 17 -20.35 -2.76 0.82
C ARG A 17 -19.78 -3.97 1.56
N GLU A 18 -18.91 -4.75 0.92
CA GLU A 18 -18.31 -5.94 1.50
C GLU A 18 -17.34 -5.58 2.63
N LEU A 19 -16.51 -4.55 2.46
CA LEU A 19 -15.59 -4.06 3.50
C LEU A 19 -16.30 -3.50 4.74
N LYS A 20 -17.56 -3.06 4.60
CA LYS A 20 -18.42 -2.75 5.75
C LYS A 20 -18.92 -3.99 6.49
N THR A 21 -18.97 -5.14 5.80
CA THR A 21 -19.53 -6.40 6.29
C THR A 21 -18.42 -7.35 6.80
N GLN A 22 -17.22 -7.27 6.23
CA GLN A 22 -16.04 -8.05 6.59
C GLN A 22 -14.84 -7.11 6.87
N PRO A 23 -14.81 -6.50 8.07
CA PRO A 23 -13.80 -5.50 8.40
C PRO A 23 -12.38 -6.09 8.53
N ASP A 24 -12.25 -7.41 8.76
CA ASP A 24 -10.98 -8.11 8.97
C ASP A 24 -10.08 -8.15 7.72
N GLU A 25 -10.64 -7.91 6.53
CA GLU A 25 -9.91 -7.89 5.27
C GLU A 25 -8.74 -6.89 5.27
N ILE A 26 -8.86 -5.76 6.00
CA ILE A 26 -7.78 -4.78 6.11
C ILE A 26 -6.50 -5.40 6.71
N VAL A 27 -6.62 -6.37 7.62
CA VAL A 27 -5.46 -7.03 8.25
C VAL A 27 -4.67 -7.82 7.21
N ALA A 28 -5.36 -8.48 6.28
CA ALA A 28 -4.72 -9.21 5.18
C ALA A 28 -3.99 -8.24 4.23
N VAL A 29 -4.63 -7.12 3.89
CA VAL A 29 -4.03 -6.07 3.04
C VAL A 29 -2.78 -5.49 3.69
N LEU A 30 -2.87 -5.11 4.96
CA LEU A 30 -1.75 -4.55 5.71
C LEU A 30 -0.57 -5.53 5.78
N ARG A 31 -0.84 -6.81 6.07
CA ARG A 31 0.21 -7.85 6.10
C ARG A 31 0.91 -7.98 4.75
N GLY A 32 0.16 -7.95 3.65
CA GLY A 32 0.72 -7.96 2.30
C GLY A 32 1.58 -6.74 2.02
N ALA A 33 1.11 -5.55 2.40
CA ALA A 33 1.84 -4.30 2.20
C ALA A 33 3.14 -4.23 3.01
N LEU A 34 3.14 -4.72 4.25
CA LEU A 34 4.34 -4.80 5.08
C LEU A 34 5.33 -5.85 4.56
N ALA A 35 4.86 -6.98 4.04
CA ALA A 35 5.70 -7.99 3.42
C ALA A 35 6.37 -7.51 2.11
N ALA A 36 5.79 -6.51 1.45
CA ALA A 36 6.37 -5.88 0.26
C ALA A 36 7.49 -4.88 0.58
N LEU A 37 7.68 -4.50 1.85
CA LEU A 37 8.77 -3.60 2.25
C LEU A 37 10.13 -4.31 2.13
N PRO A 38 11.19 -3.57 1.74
CA PRO A 38 12.54 -4.13 1.70
C PRO A 38 13.02 -4.56 3.09
N THR A 39 13.80 -5.64 3.13
CA THR A 39 14.40 -6.17 4.36
C THR A 39 15.24 -5.09 5.04
N GLY A 40 14.83 -4.68 6.25
CA GLY A 40 15.52 -3.64 7.02
C GLY A 40 14.84 -2.26 7.01
N ALA A 41 13.65 -2.12 6.42
CA ALA A 41 12.84 -0.91 6.56
C ALA A 41 12.68 -0.50 8.04
N ARG A 42 12.85 0.79 8.33
CA ARG A 42 12.67 1.39 9.66
C ARG A 42 11.71 2.56 9.56
N ASP A 43 11.23 3.01 10.71
CA ASP A 43 10.31 4.14 10.85
C ASP A 43 9.07 3.98 9.96
N ILE A 44 8.44 2.81 10.07
CA ILE A 44 7.29 2.45 9.26
C ILE A 44 6.07 3.22 9.76
N ARG A 45 5.45 3.97 8.87
CA ARG A 45 4.20 4.70 9.06
C ARG A 45 3.14 4.11 8.15
N VAL A 46 2.06 3.64 8.75
CA VAL A 46 0.93 3.05 8.04
C VAL A 46 -0.23 4.01 8.16
N HIS A 47 -0.60 4.63 7.05
CA HIS A 47 -1.76 5.49 6.95
C HIS A 47 -2.99 4.63 6.65
N LEU A 48 -4.01 4.78 7.49
CA LEU A 48 -5.24 3.98 7.48
C LEU A 48 -6.44 4.90 7.65
N ASN A 49 -7.63 4.47 7.20
CA ASN A 49 -8.85 5.09 7.66
C ASN A 49 -9.00 5.00 9.19
N PRO A 50 -9.53 6.01 9.91
CA PRO A 50 -9.68 5.96 11.36
C PRO A 50 -10.46 4.74 11.89
N GLU A 51 -11.50 4.31 11.18
CA GLU A 51 -12.28 3.11 11.57
C GLU A 51 -11.42 1.84 11.50
N ASP A 52 -10.61 1.72 10.45
CA ASP A 52 -9.75 0.57 10.25
C ASP A 52 -8.52 0.62 11.17
N ALA A 53 -8.03 1.82 11.51
CA ALA A 53 -6.94 1.99 12.47
C ALA A 53 -7.34 1.50 13.86
N ALA A 54 -8.58 1.75 14.30
CA ALA A 54 -9.11 1.23 15.54
C ALA A 54 -9.14 -0.32 15.52
N LEU A 55 -9.65 -0.90 14.44
CA LEU A 55 -9.72 -2.35 14.26
C LEU A 55 -8.33 -3.01 14.22
N VAL A 56 -7.39 -2.46 13.45
CA VAL A 56 -6.03 -2.99 13.33
C VAL A 56 -5.31 -2.98 14.68
N ARG A 57 -5.49 -1.94 15.50
CA ARG A 57 -4.90 -1.91 16.86
C ARG A 57 -5.45 -3.01 17.76
N GLU A 58 -6.72 -3.38 17.60
CA GLU A 58 -7.35 -4.47 18.36
C GLU A 58 -6.89 -5.84 17.88
N LEU A 59 -6.83 -6.05 16.56
CA LEU A 59 -6.52 -7.35 15.94
C LEU A 59 -5.02 -7.64 15.81
N MET A 60 -4.18 -6.60 15.74
CA MET A 60 -2.71 -6.70 15.66
C MET A 60 -2.06 -5.93 16.83
N PRO A 61 -2.09 -6.50 18.05
CA PRO A 61 -1.38 -5.90 19.16
C PRO A 61 0.12 -5.86 18.86
N GLN A 62 0.75 -4.74 19.23
CA GLN A 62 2.09 -4.25 18.85
C GLN A 62 3.28 -5.20 19.10
N GLY A 63 3.05 -6.41 19.60
CA GLY A 63 4.06 -7.45 19.82
C GLY A 63 4.28 -8.42 18.65
N HIS A 64 3.49 -8.36 17.57
CA HIS A 64 3.61 -9.29 16.44
C HIS A 64 4.56 -8.80 15.34
N GLU A 65 4.88 -7.51 15.31
CA GLU A 65 5.73 -6.93 14.28
C GLU A 65 7.11 -6.65 14.87
N ARG A 66 8.15 -7.24 14.27
CA ARG A 66 9.56 -7.07 14.68
C ARG A 66 10.08 -5.64 14.48
N GLN A 67 9.26 -4.73 13.95
CA GLN A 67 9.57 -3.35 13.63
C GLN A 67 8.54 -2.43 14.29
N ALA A 68 8.99 -1.27 14.81
CA ALA A 68 8.10 -0.26 15.36
C ALA A 68 7.25 0.34 14.23
N VAL A 69 6.00 -0.12 14.11
CA VAL A 69 5.02 0.39 13.15
C VAL A 69 4.14 1.43 13.82
N GLN A 70 4.04 2.60 13.21
CA GLN A 70 3.16 3.69 13.65
C GLN A 70 1.92 3.75 12.77
N TYR A 71 0.75 3.56 13.36
CA TYR A 71 -0.53 3.73 12.67
C TYR A 71 -0.95 5.20 12.69
N VAL A 72 -1.09 5.79 11.50
CA VAL A 72 -1.53 7.17 11.28
C VAL A 72 -2.95 7.13 10.74
N GLU A 73 -3.86 7.87 11.39
CA GLU A 73 -5.24 7.99 10.95
C GLU A 73 -5.33 9.04 9.83
N ASP A 74 -5.75 8.62 8.63
CA ASP A 74 -5.93 9.44 7.44
C ASP A 74 -7.36 9.21 6.88
N PRO A 75 -8.30 10.16 7.09
CA PRO A 75 -9.67 10.04 6.61
C PRO A 75 -9.79 10.17 5.08
N ALA A 76 -8.73 10.57 4.37
CA ALA A 76 -8.71 10.55 2.91
C ALA A 76 -8.55 9.14 2.33
N ILE A 77 -8.11 8.17 3.15
CA ILE A 77 -7.99 6.77 2.73
C ILE A 77 -9.36 6.10 2.84
N THR A 78 -9.80 5.50 1.73
CA THR A 78 -11.00 4.67 1.69
C THR A 78 -10.79 3.44 2.58
N ARG A 79 -11.82 3.09 3.37
CA ARG A 79 -11.80 1.89 4.20
C ARG A 79 -11.43 0.63 3.40
N GLY A 80 -10.68 -0.27 4.03
CA GLY A 80 -10.13 -1.49 3.43
C GLY A 80 -8.88 -1.27 2.57
N GLY A 81 -8.31 -0.06 2.57
CA GLY A 81 -7.02 0.26 1.97
C GLY A 81 -6.03 0.82 3.00
N CYS A 82 -4.74 0.74 2.70
CA CYS A 82 -3.69 1.35 3.50
C CYS A 82 -2.55 1.89 2.64
N ARG A 83 -1.85 2.91 3.13
CA ARG A 83 -0.60 3.38 2.54
C ARG A 83 0.53 3.21 3.54
N VAL A 84 1.57 2.48 3.15
CA VAL A 84 2.72 2.19 4.01
C VAL A 84 3.90 3.03 3.54
N GLU A 85 4.55 3.69 4.49
CA GLU A 85 5.71 4.55 4.25
C GLU A 85 6.83 4.15 5.20
N SER A 86 8.06 4.17 4.69
CA SER A 86 9.29 4.03 5.46
C SER A 86 10.26 5.13 5.05
N ALA A 87 11.44 5.18 5.66
CA ALA A 87 12.44 6.19 5.33
C ALA A 87 12.82 6.27 3.83
N PHE A 88 12.78 5.14 3.11
CA PHE A 88 13.25 5.04 1.72
C PHE A 88 12.25 4.39 0.76
N SER A 89 11.04 4.07 1.22
CA SER A 89 10.08 3.32 0.40
C SER A 89 8.65 3.68 0.77
N ARG A 90 7.76 3.67 -0.23
CA ARG A 90 6.32 3.80 -0.08
C ARG A 90 5.64 2.66 -0.83
N VAL A 91 4.67 2.02 -0.18
CA VAL A 91 3.79 1.00 -0.76
C VAL A 91 2.37 1.54 -0.70
N ASP A 92 1.73 1.67 -1.86
CA ASP A 92 0.33 2.09 -1.98
C ASP A 92 -0.56 0.85 -2.14
N ALA A 93 -1.19 0.44 -1.03
CA ALA A 93 -2.16 -0.65 -1.01
C ALA A 93 -3.58 -0.09 -0.79
N THR A 94 -3.85 1.11 -1.31
CA THR A 94 -5.21 1.67 -1.31
C THR A 94 -6.13 0.79 -2.15
N LEU A 95 -7.42 0.85 -1.82
CA LEU A 95 -8.44 0.08 -2.54
C LEU A 95 -8.45 0.45 -4.03
N GLU A 96 -8.26 1.73 -4.33
CA GLU A 96 -8.20 2.28 -5.67
C GLU A 96 -7.02 1.69 -6.47
N THR A 97 -5.82 1.69 -5.89
CA THR A 97 -4.62 1.13 -6.52
C THR A 97 -4.78 -0.37 -6.80
N ARG A 98 -5.20 -1.14 -5.79
CA ARG A 98 -5.41 -2.59 -5.93
C ARG A 98 -6.46 -2.93 -6.98
N LEU A 99 -7.55 -2.16 -7.03
CA LEU A 99 -8.56 -2.36 -8.06
C LEU A 99 -7.99 -2.07 -9.44
N ASN A 100 -7.25 -0.97 -9.62
CA ASN A 100 -6.58 -0.65 -10.88
C ASN A 100 -5.61 -1.74 -11.33
N GLU A 101 -4.86 -2.34 -10.40
CA GLU A 101 -3.96 -3.48 -10.70
C GLU A 101 -4.74 -4.70 -11.21
N VAL A 102 -5.84 -5.08 -10.54
CA VAL A 102 -6.70 -6.19 -10.99
C VAL A 102 -7.28 -5.90 -12.37
N ILE A 103 -7.70 -4.65 -12.62
CA ILE A 103 -8.22 -4.22 -13.92
C ILE A 103 -7.15 -4.37 -14.99
N ALA A 104 -5.94 -3.87 -14.74
CA ALA A 104 -4.82 -3.97 -15.67
C ALA A 104 -4.49 -5.43 -16.00
N GLN A 105 -4.46 -6.29 -14.98
CA GLN A 105 -4.25 -7.73 -15.17
C GLN A 105 -5.35 -8.39 -16.01
N VAL A 106 -6.62 -8.06 -15.76
CA VAL A 106 -7.77 -8.61 -16.51
C VAL A 106 -7.80 -8.12 -17.95
N LEU A 107 -7.40 -6.87 -18.19
CA LEU A 107 -7.38 -6.26 -19.52
C LEU A 107 -6.09 -6.55 -20.30
N GLY A 108 -5.10 -7.20 -19.68
CA GLY A 108 -3.83 -7.55 -20.32
C GLY A 108 -2.84 -6.40 -20.47
N ASP A 109 -3.01 -5.31 -19.71
CA ASP A 109 -2.03 -4.21 -19.67
C ASP A 109 -0.87 -4.61 -18.74
N GLU A 110 0.18 -5.22 -19.29
CA GLU A 110 1.44 -5.51 -18.60
C GLU A 110 2.24 -4.22 -18.31
N ARG A 111 1.72 -3.33 -17.47
CA ARG A 111 2.57 -2.38 -16.73
C ARG A 111 2.73 -2.86 -15.30
N VAL A 112 3.91 -3.41 -15.05
CA VAL A 112 4.46 -3.69 -13.71
C VAL A 112 4.28 -2.46 -12.82
N PRO A 113 3.74 -2.61 -11.59
CA PRO A 113 3.53 -1.47 -10.70
C PRO A 113 4.86 -0.80 -10.33
N ALA A 114 4.82 0.53 -10.27
CA ALA A 114 5.92 1.39 -9.85
C ALA A 114 6.19 1.25 -8.34
N ALA A 115 6.79 0.14 -7.95
CA ALA A 115 7.35 -0.08 -6.62
C ALA A 115 8.85 -0.41 -6.72
N ALA A 116 9.63 0.55 -7.24
CA ALA A 116 11.09 0.70 -7.04
C ALA A 116 11.64 1.78 -8.01
N ALA A 117 11.46 3.05 -7.68
CA ALA A 117 12.18 4.13 -8.36
C ALA A 117 12.54 5.23 -7.36
N ALA A 118 13.48 4.91 -6.48
CA ALA A 118 14.38 5.78 -5.72
C ALA A 118 15.23 4.79 -4.90
N ASP A 119 16.51 4.55 -5.20
CA ASP A 119 17.59 5.51 -5.18
C ASP A 119 18.77 4.89 -5.95
N VAL A 120 19.24 5.56 -7.01
CA VAL A 120 20.56 5.25 -7.58
C VAL A 120 21.53 6.08 -6.75
N PRO A 121 22.47 5.48 -5.99
CA PRO A 121 23.51 6.28 -5.38
C PRO A 121 24.36 6.83 -6.52
N ASP A 122 24.26 8.15 -6.73
CA ASP A 122 25.19 8.95 -7.52
C ASP A 122 26.59 8.76 -6.92
N SER A 123 27.30 7.77 -7.43
CA SER A 123 28.71 7.56 -7.15
C SER A 123 29.44 8.49 -8.11
N GLY A 124 29.57 9.75 -7.72
CA GLY A 124 30.41 10.72 -8.41
C GLY A 124 31.82 10.16 -8.57
N ASP A 125 32.18 9.89 -9.83
CA ASP A 125 33.54 9.64 -10.27
C ASP A 125 34.44 10.75 -9.73
N THR A 126 35.29 10.42 -8.77
CA THR A 126 36.40 11.29 -8.38
C THR A 126 37.47 11.13 -9.45
N GLU A 127 37.52 12.04 -10.41
CA GLU A 127 38.74 12.33 -11.17
C GLU A 127 39.88 12.66 -10.18
N PRO A 128 41.02 11.96 -10.20
CA PRO A 128 42.26 12.55 -9.73
C PRO A 128 42.92 13.25 -10.92
N GLY A 129 42.97 14.59 -10.83
CA GLY A 129 43.72 15.42 -11.75
C GLY A 129 45.23 15.15 -11.69
N HIS A 130 45.84 15.30 -12.87
CA HIS A 130 47.19 15.79 -13.16
C HIS A 130 48.32 15.63 -12.13
N GLU A 131 49.35 14.87 -12.54
CA GLU A 131 50.71 15.42 -12.73
C GLU A 131 51.48 14.65 -13.81
#